data_AF-A1YSJ8-F1
#
_entry.id   AF-A1YSJ8-F1
#
_cell.length_a   1.000
_cell.length_b   1.000
_cell.length_c   1.000
_cell.angle_alpha   90.00
_cell.angle_beta   90.00
_cell.angle_gamma   90.00
#
_symmetry.space_group_name_H-M   'P 1'
#
loop_
_entity.id
_entity.type
_entity.pdbx_description
1 polymer ?
#
loop_
_entity_poly.entity_id
_entity_poly.type
_entity_poly.pdbx_seq_one_letter_code
_entity_poly.pdbx_strand_id
1 'polypeptide(L)'
;ELGTMITKSGGEYPYLMEAFGPIPAYLFSWTSLFVIKPSSFAIICLSFSEYVSSPFYAGCSPPQVVVKFLAAAAILVITMVNALSVRLGSYVQNVFTAAKLVIVAVIIISGLVLLAQGNTKNFENSFEGTKLSVGA
;
A
#
# COMPACT_ATOMS: atom_id res chain seq x y z
N GLU A 1 -13.67 4.77 19.40
CA GLU A 1 -13.43 4.67 20.85
C GLU A 1 -12.29 5.57 21.32
N LEU A 2 -11.01 5.23 21.10
CA LEU A 2 -9.91 6.04 21.65
C LEU A 2 -9.83 7.47 21.07
N GLY A 3 -10.08 7.63 19.77
CA GLY A 3 -10.09 8.95 19.12
C GLY A 3 -11.29 9.84 19.45
N THR A 4 -12.35 9.29 20.07
CA THR A 4 -13.48 10.07 20.59
C THR A 4 -13.31 10.38 22.08
N MET A 5 -12.56 9.56 22.82
CA MET A 5 -12.22 9.83 24.23
C MET A 5 -11.04 10.81 24.39
N ILE A 6 -10.03 10.73 23.52
CA ILE A 6 -8.84 11.59 23.58
C ILE A 6 -8.80 12.44 22.32
N THR A 7 -9.31 13.67 22.41
CA THR A 7 -9.42 14.62 21.29
C THR A 7 -8.15 15.46 21.11
N LYS A 8 -6.98 14.81 21.13
CA LYS A 8 -5.67 15.43 20.89
C LYS A 8 -5.16 15.05 19.50
N SER A 9 -4.56 16.02 18.80
CA SER A 9 -3.87 15.74 17.53
C SER A 9 -2.53 15.02 17.78
N GLY A 10 -2.09 14.18 16.84
CA GLY A 10 -0.81 13.44 16.95
C GLY A 10 -0.89 11.94 16.62
N GLY A 11 -2.05 11.43 16.20
CA GLY A 11 -2.22 10.01 15.87
C GLY A 11 -2.21 9.15 17.13
N GLU A 12 -1.40 8.10 17.15
CA GLU A 12 -1.34 7.15 18.28
C GLU A 12 -0.50 7.65 19.46
N TYR A 13 0.34 8.67 19.24
CA TYR A 13 1.18 9.27 20.27
C TYR A 13 0.40 9.76 21.52
N PRO A 14 -0.65 10.60 21.39
CA PRO A 14 -1.41 11.06 22.55
C PRO A 14 -2.11 9.92 23.31
N TYR A 15 -2.46 8.83 22.62
CA TYR A 15 -3.06 7.66 23.25
C TYR A 15 -2.05 6.91 24.11
N LEU A 16 -0.84 6.71 23.58
CA LEU A 16 0.26 6.07 24.30
C LEU A 16 0.75 6.93 25.47
N MET A 17 0.74 8.25 25.30
CA MET A 17 1.08 9.19 26.37
C MET A 17 0.09 9.09 27.54
N GLU A 18 -1.21 9.05 27.25
CA GLU A 18 -2.25 8.99 28.28
C GLU A 18 -2.30 7.62 28.97
N ALA A 19 -2.04 6.53 28.26
CA ALA A 19 -2.13 5.17 28.79
C ALA A 19 -0.85 4.68 29.50
N PHE A 20 0.33 4.99 28.95
CA PHE A 20 1.61 4.39 29.37
C PHE A 20 2.71 5.42 29.68
N GLY A 21 2.41 6.71 29.56
CA GLY A 21 3.36 7.80 29.86
C GLY A 21 4.37 8.07 28.73
N PRO A 22 5.45 8.80 29.05
CA PRO A 22 6.30 9.43 28.02
C PRO A 22 7.26 8.46 27.32
N ILE A 23 7.71 7.39 27.96
CA ILE A 23 8.72 6.48 27.39
C ILE A 23 8.14 5.72 26.18
N PRO A 24 6.98 5.02 26.28
CA PRO A 24 6.41 4.31 25.13
C PRO A 24 5.93 5.26 24.04
N ALA A 25 5.43 6.44 24.41
CA ALA A 25 5.06 7.48 23.45
C ALA A 25 6.27 7.97 22.64
N TYR A 26 7.42 8.21 23.28
CA TYR A 26 8.66 8.57 22.59
C TYR A 26 9.16 7.46 21.65
N LEU A 27 9.17 6.20 22.12
CA LEU A 27 9.58 5.05 21.30
C LEU A 27 8.69 4.88 20.06
N PHE A 28 7.38 5.15 20.20
CA PHE A 28 6.46 5.14 19.07
C PHE A 28 6.80 6.23 18.05
N SER A 29 7.05 7.47 18.49
CA SER A 29 7.47 8.55 17.59
C SER A 29 8.80 8.24 16.89
N TRP A 30 9.76 7.68 17.63
CA TRP A 30 11.06 7.27 17.08
C TRP A 30 10.91 6.20 15.99
N THR A 31 10.22 5.11 16.29
CA THR A 31 10.00 4.01 15.33
C THR A 31 9.15 4.46 14.14
N SER A 32 8.14 5.30 14.37
CA SER A 32 7.32 5.86 13.30
C SER A 32 8.12 6.68 12.30
N LEU A 33 9.04 7.53 12.80
CA LEU A 33 9.85 8.41 11.96
C LEU A 33 10.92 7.64 11.17
N PHE A 34 11.65 6.75 11.83
CA PHE A 34 12.81 6.07 11.22
C PHE A 34 12.45 4.79 10.48
N VAL A 35 11.39 4.10 10.89
CA VAL A 35 11.07 2.76 10.37
C VAL A 35 9.77 2.79 9.60
N ILE A 36 8.66 3.11 10.26
CA ILE A 36 7.33 2.86 9.69
C ILE A 36 7.08 3.71 8.44
N LYS A 37 7.18 5.04 8.58
CA LYS A 37 6.87 5.98 7.49
C LYS A 37 7.78 5.80 6.25
N PRO A 38 9.12 5.77 6.37
CA PRO A 38 9.98 5.59 5.20
C PRO A 38 9.82 4.19 4.57
N SER A 39 9.64 3.14 5.37
CA SER A 39 9.45 1.78 4.84
C SER A 39 8.15 1.67 4.05
N SER A 40 7.04 2.22 4.56
CA SER A 40 5.77 2.24 3.82
C SER A 40 5.91 2.97 2.48
N PHE A 41 6.61 4.12 2.47
CA PHE A 41 6.81 4.87 1.23
C PHE A 41 7.69 4.11 0.23
N ALA A 42 8.75 3.45 0.70
CA ALA A 42 9.62 2.62 -0.15
C ALA A 42 8.87 1.43 -0.77
N ILE A 43 8.05 0.73 0.01
CA ILE A 43 7.24 -0.40 -0.48
C ILE A 43 6.29 0.05 -1.61
N ILE A 44 5.60 1.18 -1.43
CA ILE A 44 4.69 1.72 -2.44
C ILE A 44 5.43 2.04 -3.75
N CYS A 45 6.61 2.67 -3.66
CA CYS A 45 7.41 3.02 -4.85
C CYS A 45 8.01 1.79 -5.55
N LEU A 46 8.37 0.75 -4.79
CA LEU A 46 8.80 -0.53 -5.35
C LEU A 46 7.66 -1.20 -6.11
N SER A 47 6.47 -1.30 -5.50
CA SER A 47 5.29 -1.86 -6.18
C SER A 47 4.94 -1.07 -7.44
N PHE A 48 4.94 0.26 -7.39
CA PHE A 48 4.77 1.10 -8.58
C PHE A 48 5.75 0.72 -9.70
N SER A 49 7.02 0.53 -9.34
CA SER A 49 8.07 0.23 -10.31
C SER A 49 7.93 -1.16 -10.92
N GLU A 50 7.48 -2.16 -10.14
CA GLU A 50 7.15 -3.49 -10.66
C GLU A 50 6.00 -3.43 -11.66
N TYR A 51 4.91 -2.74 -11.32
CA TYR A 51 3.76 -2.60 -12.23
C TYR A 51 4.10 -1.83 -13.52
N VAL A 52 4.95 -0.81 -13.44
CA VAL A 52 5.38 -0.03 -14.62
C VAL A 52 6.35 -0.82 -15.50
N SER A 53 7.24 -1.62 -14.91
CA SER A 53 8.24 -2.40 -15.67
C SER A 53 7.68 -3.70 -16.25
N SER A 54 6.72 -4.34 -15.59
CA SER A 54 6.09 -5.59 -16.01
C SER A 54 5.71 -5.68 -17.51
N PRO A 55 5.01 -4.70 -18.13
CA PRO A 55 4.63 -4.80 -19.54
C PRO A 55 5.82 -4.81 -20.52
N PHE A 56 6.99 -4.28 -20.13
CA PHE A 56 8.19 -4.27 -20.99
C PHE A 56 8.98 -5.59 -20.93
N TYR A 57 8.68 -6.46 -19.96
CA TYR A 57 9.31 -7.76 -19.76
C TYR A 57 8.26 -8.87 -19.83
N ALA A 58 7.49 -8.92 -20.93
CA ALA A 58 6.46 -9.94 -21.11
C ALA A 58 7.04 -11.36 -20.99
N GLY A 59 6.60 -12.12 -19.98
CA GLY A 59 7.04 -13.49 -19.72
C GLY A 59 8.36 -13.65 -18.94
N CYS A 60 8.97 -12.55 -18.49
CA CYS A 60 10.18 -12.57 -17.66
C CYS A 60 10.04 -11.61 -16.47
N SER A 61 10.71 -11.89 -15.36
CA SER A 61 10.79 -10.94 -14.25
C SER A 61 11.73 -9.78 -14.59
N PRO A 62 11.32 -8.51 -14.37
CA PRO A 62 12.17 -7.37 -14.64
C PRO A 62 13.45 -7.43 -13.78
N PRO A 63 14.61 -6.99 -14.29
CA PRO A 63 15.84 -7.00 -13.52
C PRO A 63 15.70 -6.13 -12.27
N GLN A 64 16.18 -6.61 -11.11
CA GLN A 64 16.07 -5.86 -9.84
C GLN A 64 16.69 -4.46 -9.91
N VAL A 65 17.74 -4.29 -10.72
CA VAL A 65 18.41 -2.99 -10.91
C VAL A 65 17.45 -1.96 -11.51
N VAL A 66 16.65 -2.36 -12.51
CA VAL A 66 15.68 -1.48 -13.18
C VAL A 66 14.57 -1.09 -12.22
N VAL A 67 14.01 -2.06 -11.48
CA VAL A 67 12.95 -1.81 -10.49
C VAL A 67 13.43 -0.86 -9.39
N LYS A 68 14.63 -1.08 -8.85
CA LYS A 68 15.20 -0.22 -7.80
C LYS A 68 15.48 1.19 -8.29
N PHE A 69 16.02 1.33 -9.50
CA PHE A 69 16.32 2.65 -10.07
C PHE A 69 15.04 3.45 -10.34
N LEU A 70 14.02 2.78 -10.90
CA LEU A 70 12.71 3.39 -11.13
C LEU A 70 12.02 3.77 -9.80
N ALA A 71 12.14 2.94 -8.76
CA ALA A 71 11.58 3.24 -7.45
C ALA A 71 12.28 4.44 -6.80
N ALA A 72 13.60 4.52 -6.89
CA ALA A 72 14.37 5.66 -6.41
C ALA A 72 14.00 6.94 -7.16
N ALA A 73 13.85 6.88 -8.49
CA ALA A 73 13.40 8.00 -9.30
C ALA A 73 11.98 8.45 -8.91
N ALA A 74 11.05 7.51 -8.69
CA ALA A 74 9.70 7.81 -8.24
C ALA A 74 9.69 8.51 -6.87
N ILE A 75 10.48 8.01 -5.90
CA ILE A 75 10.65 8.65 -4.58
C ILE A 75 11.12 10.10 -4.76
N LEU A 76 12.18 10.33 -5.53
CA LEU A 76 12.74 11.67 -5.73
C LEU A 76 11.74 12.62 -6.40
N VAL A 77 11.03 12.17 -7.43
CA VAL A 77 10.02 12.97 -8.13
C VAL A 77 8.87 13.32 -7.20
N ILE A 78 8.32 12.34 -6.47
CA ILE A 78 7.21 12.57 -5.54
C ILE A 78 7.64 13.54 -4.44
N THR A 79 8.82 13.33 -3.84
CA THR A 79 9.34 14.22 -2.80
C THR A 79 9.56 15.64 -3.34
N MET A 80 10.15 15.78 -4.53
CA MET A 80 10.38 17.09 -5.16
C MET A 80 9.07 17.83 -5.46
N VAL A 81 8.08 17.15 -6.04
CA VAL A 81 6.76 17.75 -6.33
C VAL A 81 6.09 18.21 -5.04
N ASN A 82 6.11 17.39 -3.99
CA ASN A 82 5.52 17.76 -2.70
C ASN A 82 6.29 18.89 -2.00
N ALA A 83 7.62 18.96 -2.15
CA ALA A 83 8.44 20.02 -1.58
C ALA A 83 8.26 21.37 -2.31
N LEU A 84 8.04 21.35 -3.63
CA LEU A 84 7.86 22.56 -4.44
C LEU A 84 6.41 23.07 -4.45
N SER A 85 5.41 22.18 -4.50
CA SER A 85 4.01 22.58 -4.55
C SER A 85 3.07 21.53 -3.96
N VAL A 86 2.60 21.82 -2.75
CA VAL A 86 1.55 21.02 -2.08
C VAL A 86 0.23 21.03 -2.85
N ARG A 87 -0.06 22.09 -3.61
CA ARG A 87 -1.28 22.20 -4.40
C ARG A 87 -1.25 21.20 -5.57
N LEU A 88 -0.14 21.14 -6.31
CA LEU A 88 0.02 20.16 -7.39
C LEU A 88 -0.08 18.72 -6.87
N GLY A 89 0.55 18.43 -5.72
CA GLY A 89 0.45 17.13 -5.05
C GLY A 89 -1.01 16.73 -4.77
N SER A 90 -1.80 17.65 -4.22
CA SER A 90 -3.22 17.40 -3.92
C SER A 90 -4.06 17.13 -5.17
N TYR A 91 -3.86 17.89 -6.26
CA TYR A 91 -4.57 17.63 -7.53
C TYR A 91 -4.23 16.25 -8.10
N VAL A 92 -2.94 15.90 -8.15
CA VAL A 92 -2.48 14.60 -8.65
C VAL A 92 -3.02 13.45 -7.80
N GLN A 93 -3.05 13.61 -6.47
CA GLN A 93 -3.60 12.61 -5.56
C GLN A 93 -5.09 12.37 -5.77
N ASN A 94 -5.88 13.41 -6.04
CA ASN A 94 -7.31 13.26 -6.33
C ASN A 94 -7.53 12.45 -7.62
N VAL A 95 -6.76 12.74 -8.67
CA VAL A 95 -6.82 12.00 -9.94
C VAL A 95 -6.43 10.52 -9.72
N PHE A 96 -5.35 10.25 -8.99
CA PHE A 96 -4.96 8.87 -8.68
C PHE A 96 -5.99 8.11 -7.84
N THR A 97 -6.65 8.80 -6.92
CA THR A 97 -7.73 8.20 -6.12
C THR A 97 -8.91 7.80 -7.01
N ALA A 98 -9.33 8.67 -7.92
CA ALA A 98 -10.36 8.35 -8.89
C ALA A 98 -9.96 7.18 -9.80
N ALA A 99 -8.74 7.21 -10.36
CA ALA A 99 -8.22 6.14 -11.21
C ALA A 99 -8.17 4.78 -10.48
N LYS A 100 -7.74 4.77 -9.20
CA LYS A 100 -7.72 3.57 -8.36
C LYS A 100 -9.12 2.97 -8.21
N LEU A 101 -10.12 3.79 -7.92
CA LEU A 101 -11.50 3.32 -7.77
C LEU A 101 -12.06 2.76 -9.08
N VAL A 102 -11.74 3.39 -10.22
CA VAL A 102 -12.16 2.91 -11.55
C VAL A 102 -11.58 1.53 -11.84
N ILE A 103 -10.27 1.33 -11.65
CA ILE A 103 -9.63 0.02 -11.90
C ILE A 103 -10.23 -1.07 -11.01
N VAL A 104 -10.45 -0.78 -9.72
CA VAL A 104 -11.09 -1.72 -8.79
C VAL A 104 -12.50 -2.09 -9.26
N ALA A 105 -13.31 -1.12 -9.68
CA ALA A 105 -14.65 -1.38 -10.19
C ALA A 105 -14.62 -2.26 -11.45
N VAL A 106 -13.71 -1.99 -12.39
CA VAL A 106 -13.53 -2.80 -13.62
C VAL A 106 -13.19 -4.26 -13.27
N ILE A 107 -12.26 -4.49 -12.34
CA ILE A 107 -11.88 -5.84 -11.91
C ILE A 107 -13.08 -6.56 -11.28
N ILE A 108 -13.83 -5.91 -10.39
CA ILE A 108 -15.01 -6.50 -9.74
C ILE A 108 -16.08 -6.88 -10.76
N ILE A 109 -16.46 -5.93 -11.64
CA ILE A 109 -17.51 -6.14 -12.63
C ILE A 109 -17.12 -7.26 -13.61
N SER A 110 -15.88 -7.23 -14.12
CA SER A 110 -15.39 -8.27 -15.04
C SER A 110 -15.36 -9.65 -14.39
N GLY A 111 -14.95 -9.74 -13.12
CA GLY A 111 -15.00 -10.97 -12.33
C GLY A 111 -16.41 -11.52 -12.17
N LEU A 112 -17.40 -10.67 -11.85
CA LEU A 112 -18.80 -11.09 -11.72
C LEU A 112 -19.40 -11.57 -13.05
N VAL A 113 -19.08 -10.90 -14.16
CA VAL A 113 -19.53 -11.31 -15.50
C VAL A 113 -18.96 -12.68 -15.86
N LEU A 114 -17.65 -12.90 -15.65
CA LEU A 114 -17.01 -14.19 -15.93
C LEU A 114 -17.56 -15.33 -15.06
N LEU A 115 -17.91 -15.02 -13.81
CA LEU A 115 -18.55 -15.95 -12.90
C LEU A 115 -19.97 -16.33 -13.38
N ALA A 116 -20.76 -15.34 -13.81
CA ALA A 116 -22.10 -15.56 -14.36
C ALA A 116 -22.08 -16.36 -15.68
N GLN A 117 -20.99 -16.26 -16.45
CA GLN A 117 -20.75 -17.07 -17.65
C GLN A 117 -20.34 -18.52 -17.35
N GLY A 118 -20.22 -18.91 -16.07
CA GLY A 118 -19.93 -20.28 -15.67
C GLY A 118 -18.45 -20.66 -15.64
N ASN A 119 -17.52 -19.69 -15.60
CA ASN A 119 -16.08 -19.96 -15.44
C ASN A 119 -15.71 -20.34 -13.99
N THR A 120 -16.43 -21.29 -13.40
CA THR A 120 -16.32 -21.68 -11.98
C THR A 120 -15.35 -22.84 -11.72
N LYS A 121 -14.64 -23.33 -12.75
CA LYS A 121 -13.73 -24.49 -12.66
C LYS A 121 -12.66 -24.35 -11.57
N ASN A 122 -12.16 -23.13 -11.34
CA ASN A 122 -11.17 -22.87 -10.29
C ASN A 122 -11.74 -23.03 -8.87
N PHE A 123 -13.06 -23.05 -8.70
CA PHE A 123 -13.73 -23.17 -7.40
C PHE A 123 -14.15 -24.60 -7.05
N GLU A 124 -14.14 -25.55 -7.99
CA GLU A 124 -14.62 -26.93 -7.78
C GLU A 124 -13.79 -27.67 -6.71
N ASN A 125 -12.47 -27.47 -6.69
CA ASN A 125 -11.55 -28.08 -5.74
C ASN A 125 -10.78 -27.02 -4.92
N SER A 126 -11.48 -26.00 -4.43
CA SER A 126 -10.89 -24.83 -3.75
C SER A 126 -9.98 -25.16 -2.54
N PHE A 127 -10.10 -26.37 -1.97
CA PHE A 127 -9.37 -26.81 -0.78
C PHE A 127 -8.41 -27.99 -1.03
N GLU A 128 -8.32 -28.51 -2.25
CA GLU A 128 -7.49 -29.67 -2.57
C GLU A 128 -6.00 -29.29 -2.47
N GLY A 129 -5.26 -29.91 -1.54
CA GLY A 129 -3.89 -29.56 -1.20
C GLY A 129 -3.72 -28.68 0.05
N THR A 130 -4.80 -28.31 0.74
CA THR A 130 -4.72 -27.61 2.03
C THR A 130 -4.18 -28.54 3.11
N LYS A 131 -3.03 -28.20 3.70
CA LYS A 131 -2.51 -28.91 4.89
C LYS A 131 -3.45 -28.65 6.07
N LEU A 132 -4.35 -29.60 6.35
CA LEU A 132 -5.25 -29.61 7.53
C LEU A 132 -4.52 -29.97 8.84
N SER A 133 -3.25 -29.60 9.00
CA SER A 133 -2.53 -29.80 10.26
C SER A 133 -2.57 -28.51 11.09
N VAL A 134 -3.47 -28.50 12.06
CA VAL A 134 -3.40 -27.56 13.19
C VAL A 134 -2.36 -28.10 14.17
N GLY A 135 -1.09 -27.77 13.93
CA GLY A 135 0.01 -28.00 14.87
C GLY A 135 0.54 -29.44 14.94
N ALA A 136 1.81 -29.60 14.60
CA ALA A 136 2.77 -30.48 15.26
C ALA A 136 4.17 -29.86 15.09
#